data_AF-A0A2N9I085-F1
#
_entry.id   AF-A0A2N9I085-F1
#
_cell.length_a   1.000
_cell.length_b   1.000
_cell.length_c   1.000
_cell.angle_alpha   90.00
_cell.angle_beta   90.00
_cell.angle_gamma   90.00
#
_symmetry.space_group_name_H-M   'P 1'
#
loop_
_entity.id
_entity.type
_entity.pdbx_description
1 polymer ?
#
loop_
_entity_poly.entity_id
_entity_poly.type
_entity_poly.pdbx_seq_one_letter_code
_entity_poly.pdbx_strand_id
1 'polypeptide(L)'
;MLSKGQGATMGTYDTLLLAFDMDQRVDEAESFWNMILHVHTRSISKRLFSRMISLYDHHNMQDKIIEVFADMEELNVKPDQDTVRRVARAFQKLGQEEKQMLVLKRYQSKWKYIHFKGERVRVRTDAWDEDNA
;
A
#
# COMPACT_ATOMS: atom_id res chain seq x y z
N MET A 1 -18.76 0.22 -19.63
CA MET A 1 -18.32 1.58 -19.25
C MET A 1 -16.86 1.90 -19.61
N LEU A 2 -16.23 1.22 -20.57
CA LEU A 2 -14.88 1.58 -21.05
C LEU A 2 -14.83 1.43 -22.57
N SER A 3 -15.54 2.30 -23.30
CA SER A 3 -15.39 2.41 -24.76
C SER A 3 -14.34 3.46 -25.11
N LYS A 4 -13.58 3.17 -26.17
CA LYS A 4 -12.42 3.91 -26.67
C LYS A 4 -12.68 5.42 -26.76
N GLY A 5 -11.97 6.20 -25.93
CA GLY A 5 -11.90 7.66 -26.08
C GLY A 5 -11.92 8.47 -24.78
N GLN A 6 -12.35 7.89 -23.65
CA GLN A 6 -12.19 8.52 -22.34
C GLN A 6 -10.84 8.08 -21.77
N GLY A 7 -9.89 9.01 -21.68
CA GLY A 7 -8.66 8.76 -20.94
C GLY A 7 -9.03 8.51 -19.49
N ALA A 8 -9.14 7.24 -19.09
CA ALA A 8 -9.32 6.88 -17.70
C ALA A 8 -8.07 7.35 -16.96
N THR A 9 -8.27 8.32 -16.07
CA THR A 9 -7.18 8.88 -15.28
C THR A 9 -6.86 7.93 -14.12
N MET A 10 -5.69 8.10 -13.51
CA MET A 10 -5.34 7.37 -12.28
C MET A 10 -6.42 7.51 -11.18
N GLY A 11 -7.14 8.64 -11.14
CA GLY A 11 -8.26 8.84 -10.22
C GLY A 11 -9.48 7.96 -10.56
N THR A 12 -9.78 7.75 -11.84
CA THR A 12 -10.85 6.84 -12.28
C THR A 12 -10.55 5.40 -11.87
N TYR A 13 -9.29 4.96 -12.05
CA TYR A 13 -8.85 3.64 -11.61
C TYR A 13 -8.96 3.47 -10.09
N ASP A 14 -8.53 4.47 -9.33
CA ASP A 14 -8.62 4.45 -7.86
C ASP A 14 -10.07 4.32 -7.38
N THR A 15 -11.01 5.04 -8.01
CA THR A 15 -12.43 4.95 -7.65
C THR A 15 -13.02 3.58 -7.98
N LEU A 16 -12.68 2.99 -9.14
CA LEU A 16 -13.17 1.67 -9.52
C LEU A 16 -12.62 0.57 -8.60
N LEU A 17 -11.33 0.62 -8.26
CA LEU A 17 -10.74 -0.30 -7.28
C LEU A 17 -11.38 -0.13 -5.90
N LEU A 18 -11.82 1.09 -5.51
CA LEU A 18 -12.58 1.29 -4.27
C LEU A 18 -13.91 0.55 -4.31
N ALA A 19 -14.63 0.69 -5.41
CA ALA A 19 -15.95 0.08 -5.56
C ALA A 19 -15.84 -1.45 -5.48
N PHE A 20 -14.84 -2.04 -6.13
CA PHE A 20 -14.60 -3.48 -6.04
C PHE A 20 -14.24 -3.95 -4.61
N ASP A 21 -13.38 -3.23 -3.90
CA ASP A 21 -13.05 -3.48 -2.48
C ASP A 21 -14.32 -3.46 -1.60
N MET A 22 -15.10 -2.37 -1.72
CA MET A 22 -16.33 -2.19 -0.94
C MET A 22 -17.40 -3.25 -1.24
N ASP A 23 -17.50 -3.70 -2.51
CA ASP A 23 -18.44 -4.73 -2.94
C ASP A 23 -17.94 -6.17 -2.71
N GLN A 24 -16.76 -6.37 -2.10
CA GLN A 24 -16.13 -7.68 -1.90
C GLN A 24 -15.82 -8.43 -3.22
N ARG A 25 -15.59 -7.70 -4.31
CA ARG A 25 -15.35 -8.24 -5.67
C ARG A 25 -13.86 -8.32 -5.98
N VAL A 26 -13.13 -9.10 -5.18
CA VAL A 26 -11.66 -9.15 -5.21
C VAL A 26 -11.09 -9.64 -6.54
N ASP A 27 -11.66 -10.71 -7.12
CA ASP A 27 -11.18 -11.30 -8.37
C ASP A 27 -11.24 -10.31 -9.55
N GLU A 28 -12.29 -9.48 -9.56
CA GLU A 28 -12.46 -8.45 -10.56
C GLU A 28 -11.52 -7.27 -10.33
N ALA A 29 -11.28 -6.91 -9.06
CA ALA A 29 -10.29 -5.91 -8.71
C ALA A 29 -8.89 -6.34 -9.16
N GLU A 30 -8.53 -7.62 -8.95
CA GLU A 30 -7.25 -8.20 -9.39
C GLU A 30 -7.15 -8.23 -10.92
N SER A 31 -8.22 -8.67 -11.61
CA SER A 31 -8.29 -8.65 -13.07
C SER A 31 -8.11 -7.22 -13.63
N PHE A 32 -8.75 -6.25 -12.98
CA PHE A 32 -8.65 -4.83 -13.36
C PHE A 32 -7.27 -4.25 -13.05
N TRP A 33 -6.66 -4.62 -11.92
CA TRP A 33 -5.30 -4.25 -11.55
C TRP A 33 -4.27 -4.75 -12.56
N ASN A 34 -4.37 -6.02 -12.96
CA ASN A 34 -3.49 -6.61 -13.98
C ASN A 34 -3.62 -5.89 -15.33
N MET A 35 -4.83 -5.46 -15.70
CA MET A 35 -5.03 -4.60 -16.88
C MET A 35 -4.33 -3.25 -16.73
N ILE A 36 -4.45 -2.59 -15.57
CA ILE A 36 -3.75 -1.31 -15.30
C ILE A 36 -2.23 -1.49 -15.41
N LEU A 37 -1.68 -2.54 -14.78
CA LEU A 37 -0.25 -2.87 -14.84
C LEU A 37 0.23 -3.04 -16.29
N HIS A 38 -0.53 -3.77 -17.09
CA HIS A 38 -0.18 -4.02 -18.49
C HIS A 38 -0.19 -2.74 -19.33
N VAL A 39 -1.20 -1.87 -19.15
CA VAL A 39 -1.35 -0.64 -19.94
C VAL A 39 -0.42 0.48 -19.46
N HIS A 40 -0.12 0.55 -18.16
CA HIS A 40 0.59 1.66 -17.51
C HIS A 40 1.88 1.23 -16.80
N THR A 41 2.57 0.22 -17.32
CA THR A 41 3.74 -0.47 -16.74
C THR A 41 4.69 0.37 -15.87
N ARG A 42 5.03 1.61 -16.24
CA ARG A 42 5.99 2.45 -15.49
C ARG A 42 5.43 3.75 -14.91
N SER A 43 4.12 4.01 -15.07
CA SER A 43 3.52 5.30 -14.70
C SER A 43 2.41 5.17 -13.64
N ILE A 44 2.36 4.04 -12.94
CA ILE A 44 1.38 3.79 -11.89
C ILE A 44 1.70 4.65 -10.67
N SER A 45 0.70 5.38 -10.20
CA SER A 45 0.86 6.24 -9.04
C SER A 45 1.01 5.42 -7.75
N LYS A 46 1.83 5.92 -6.82
CA LYS A 46 1.91 5.40 -5.45
C LYS A 46 0.54 5.12 -4.81
N ARG A 47 -0.43 6.01 -5.05
CA ARG A 47 -1.78 5.89 -4.51
C ARG A 47 -2.49 4.60 -4.95
N LEU A 48 -2.31 4.17 -6.20
CA LEU A 48 -2.93 2.94 -6.70
C LEU A 48 -2.30 1.69 -6.09
N PHE A 49 -0.98 1.68 -5.89
CA PHE A 49 -0.32 0.62 -5.12
C PHE A 49 -0.84 0.56 -3.68
N SER A 50 -0.88 1.71 -2.99
CA SER A 50 -1.44 1.79 -1.64
C SER A 50 -2.90 1.30 -1.60
N ARG A 51 -3.68 1.57 -2.67
CA ARG A 51 -5.05 1.08 -2.80
C ARG A 51 -5.12 -0.44 -2.86
N MET A 52 -4.34 -1.07 -3.74
CA MET A 52 -4.32 -2.53 -3.85
C MET A 52 -3.86 -3.22 -2.56
N ILE A 53 -2.87 -2.64 -1.88
CA ILE A 53 -2.41 -3.16 -0.58
C ILE A 53 -3.52 -3.05 0.48
N SER A 54 -4.25 -1.94 0.52
CA SER A 54 -5.41 -1.80 1.42
C SER A 54 -6.51 -2.80 1.10
N LEU A 55 -6.83 -2.98 -0.18
CA LEU A 55 -7.85 -3.93 -0.65
C LEU A 55 -7.48 -5.35 -0.20
N TYR A 56 -6.26 -5.83 -0.51
CA TYR A 56 -5.85 -7.17 -0.10
C TYR A 56 -5.78 -7.36 1.42
N ASP A 57 -5.41 -6.32 2.18
CA ASP A 57 -5.44 -6.38 3.65
C ASP A 57 -6.86 -6.49 4.20
N HIS A 58 -7.85 -5.79 3.61
CA HIS A 58 -9.27 -5.93 3.99
C HIS A 58 -9.79 -7.36 3.77
N HIS A 59 -9.31 -8.03 2.72
CA HIS A 59 -9.72 -9.40 2.39
C HIS A 59 -8.74 -10.46 2.91
N ASN A 60 -7.84 -10.10 3.83
CA ASN A 60 -6.90 -11.03 4.46
C ASN A 60 -5.99 -11.80 3.49
N MET A 61 -5.62 -11.22 2.34
CA MET A 61 -4.75 -11.84 1.33
C MET A 61 -3.29 -11.41 1.52
N GLN A 62 -2.58 -11.98 2.50
CA GLN A 62 -1.23 -11.53 2.84
C GLN A 62 -0.21 -11.74 1.73
N ASP A 63 -0.23 -12.87 1.02
CA ASP A 63 0.71 -13.16 -0.06
C ASP A 63 0.61 -12.09 -1.17
N LYS A 64 -0.62 -11.67 -1.51
CA LYS A 64 -0.87 -10.62 -2.49
C LYS A 64 -0.38 -9.24 -2.05
N ILE A 65 -0.43 -8.93 -0.76
CA ILE A 65 0.19 -7.70 -0.23
C ILE A 65 1.70 -7.72 -0.49
N ILE A 66 2.36 -8.86 -0.29
CA ILE A 66 3.81 -8.99 -0.51
C ILE A 66 4.15 -8.88 -2.01
N GLU A 67 3.35 -9.48 -2.88
CA GLU A 67 3.50 -9.33 -4.35
C GLU A 67 3.45 -7.85 -4.77
N VAL A 68 2.39 -7.14 -4.39
CA VAL A 68 2.25 -5.71 -4.76
C VAL A 68 3.35 -4.84 -4.13
N PHE A 69 3.82 -5.18 -2.93
CA PHE A 69 4.94 -4.47 -2.31
C PHE A 69 6.26 -4.71 -3.04
N ALA A 70 6.52 -5.93 -3.52
CA ALA A 70 7.69 -6.22 -4.34
C ALA A 70 7.69 -5.40 -5.64
N ASP A 71 6.52 -5.29 -6.31
CA ASP A 71 6.36 -4.43 -7.48
C ASP A 71 6.67 -2.95 -7.16
N MET A 72 6.24 -2.46 -6.00
CA MET A 72 6.59 -1.10 -5.56
C MET A 72 8.10 -0.92 -5.40
N GLU A 73 8.80 -1.90 -4.80
CA GLU A 73 10.25 -1.83 -4.63
C GLU A 73 10.98 -1.90 -5.98
N GLU A 74 10.57 -2.78 -6.89
CA GLU A 74 11.15 -2.91 -8.24
C GLU A 74 11.00 -1.61 -9.05
N LEU A 75 9.84 -0.96 -8.93
CA LEU A 75 9.54 0.30 -9.61
C LEU A 75 10.04 1.54 -8.84
N ASN A 76 10.79 1.35 -7.75
CA ASN A 76 11.32 2.43 -6.90
C ASN A 76 10.23 3.37 -6.35
N VAL A 77 9.02 2.86 -6.14
CA VAL A 77 7.88 3.59 -5.56
C VAL A 77 7.96 3.49 -4.04
N LYS A 78 8.29 4.61 -3.37
CA LYS A 78 8.39 4.62 -1.91
C LYS A 78 7.01 4.48 -1.24
N PRO A 79 6.77 3.46 -0.37
CA PRO A 79 5.50 3.28 0.34
C PRO A 79 5.21 4.44 1.31
N ASP A 80 3.94 4.66 1.64
CA ASP A 80 3.55 5.52 2.76
C ASP A 80 3.52 4.74 4.07
N GLN A 81 3.34 5.46 5.18
CA GLN A 81 3.38 4.84 6.51
C GLN A 81 2.24 3.85 6.75
N ASP A 82 1.09 4.00 6.09
CA ASP A 82 -0.01 3.04 6.21
C ASP A 82 0.35 1.75 5.47
N THR A 83 0.84 1.88 4.24
CA THR A 83 1.36 0.79 3.42
C THR A 83 2.43 0.00 4.17
N VAL A 84 3.41 0.69 4.78
CA VAL A 84 4.47 0.05 5.57
C VAL A 84 3.90 -0.79 6.71
N ARG A 85 2.89 -0.30 7.44
CA ARG A 85 2.26 -1.05 8.53
C ARG A 85 1.53 -2.30 8.03
N ARG A 86 0.81 -2.19 6.91
CA ARG A 86 0.08 -3.32 6.31
C ARG A 86 1.03 -4.40 5.80
N VAL A 87 2.09 -4.01 5.11
CA VAL A 87 3.15 -4.93 4.64
C VAL A 87 3.86 -5.60 5.82
N ALA A 88 4.24 -4.85 6.85
CA ALA A 88 4.85 -5.40 8.06
C ALA A 88 3.94 -6.44 8.74
N ARG A 89 2.63 -6.14 8.85
CA ARG A 89 1.63 -7.07 9.38
C ARG A 89 1.45 -8.30 8.49
N ALA A 90 1.51 -8.15 7.17
CA ALA A 90 1.43 -9.26 6.22
C ALA A 90 2.60 -10.23 6.42
N PHE A 91 3.84 -9.71 6.50
CA PHE A 91 5.01 -10.54 6.82
C PHE A 91 4.88 -11.24 8.18
N GLN A 92 4.40 -10.53 9.20
CA GLN A 92 4.16 -11.12 10.52
C GLN A 92 3.17 -12.30 10.45
N LYS A 93 2.03 -12.12 9.79
CA LYS A 93 0.99 -13.15 9.63
C LYS A 93 1.50 -14.37 8.85
N LEU A 94 2.47 -14.19 7.96
CA LEU A 94 3.14 -15.26 7.22
C LEU A 94 4.32 -15.88 7.98
N GLY A 95 4.59 -15.46 9.22
CA GLY A 95 5.73 -15.94 10.03
C GLY A 95 7.10 -15.45 9.55
N GLN A 96 7.14 -14.42 8.72
CA GLN A 96 8.37 -13.87 8.12
C GLN A 96 8.88 -12.64 8.91
N GLU A 97 9.16 -12.83 10.20
CA GLU A 97 9.52 -11.75 11.14
C GLU A 97 10.79 -11.00 10.75
N GLU A 98 11.79 -11.69 10.19
CA GLU A 98 13.01 -11.04 9.70
C GLU A 98 12.71 -9.99 8.62
N LYS A 99 11.85 -10.32 7.66
CA LYS A 99 11.45 -9.40 6.60
C LYS A 99 10.57 -8.26 7.12
N GLN A 100 9.71 -8.54 8.10
CA GLN A 100 8.95 -7.51 8.80
C GLN A 100 9.90 -6.46 9.41
N MET A 101 10.93 -6.90 10.14
CA MET A 101 11.92 -6.00 10.74
C MET A 101 12.67 -5.18 9.67
N LEU A 102 13.07 -5.81 8.57
CA LEU A 102 13.74 -5.11 7.46
C LEU A 102 12.86 -4.00 6.86
N VAL A 103 11.57 -4.28 6.62
CA VAL A 103 10.62 -3.28 6.09
C VAL A 103 10.42 -2.13 7.06
N LEU A 104 10.22 -2.42 8.34
CA LEU A 104 10.05 -1.40 9.37
C LEU A 104 11.31 -0.54 9.48
N LYS A 105 12.49 -1.14 9.58
CA LYS A 105 13.77 -0.43 9.65
C LYS A 105 14.01 0.48 8.45
N ARG A 106 13.63 0.03 7.25
CA ARG A 106 13.86 0.77 6.00
C ARG A 106 12.87 1.93 5.80
N TYR A 107 11.59 1.73 6.12
CA TYR A 107 10.53 2.66 5.71
C TYR A 107 9.75 3.32 6.85
N GLN A 108 9.86 2.84 8.09
CA GLN A 108 9.16 3.43 9.22
C GLN A 108 9.73 4.80 9.58
N SER A 109 8.88 5.81 9.63
CA SER A 109 9.26 7.14 10.07
C SER A 109 9.32 7.19 11.60
N LYS A 110 10.49 7.51 12.15
CA LYS A 110 10.70 7.71 13.59
C LYS A 110 9.88 8.88 14.16
N TRP A 111 9.51 9.83 13.32
CA TRP A 111 8.80 11.04 13.71
C TRP A 111 7.59 11.29 12.81
N LYS A 112 6.50 11.78 13.40
CA LYS A 112 5.34 12.31 12.70
C LYS A 112 5.07 13.73 13.17
N TYR A 113 4.48 14.54 12.29
CA TYR A 113 3.99 15.86 12.65
C TYR A 113 2.49 15.77 12.89
N ILE A 114 2.04 16.29 14.02
CA ILE A 114 0.63 16.43 14.34
C ILE A 114 0.30 17.90 14.56
N HIS A 115 -0.96 18.26 14.34
CA HIS A 115 -1.46 19.56 14.78
C HIS A 115 -2.02 19.40 16.20
N PHE A 116 -1.49 20.19 17.13
CA PHE A 116 -1.95 20.24 18.51
C PHE A 116 -2.11 21.69 18.93
N LYS A 117 -3.33 22.07 19.34
CA LYS A 117 -3.68 23.46 19.72
C LYS A 117 -3.30 24.51 18.66
N GLY A 118 -3.44 24.18 17.38
CA GLY A 118 -3.09 25.08 16.27
C GLY A 118 -1.61 25.07 15.88
N GLU A 119 -0.73 24.44 16.65
CA GLU A 119 0.71 24.33 16.35
C GLU A 119 1.07 22.99 15.71
N ARG A 120 2.09 22.98 14.84
CA ARG A 120 2.67 21.75 14.31
C ARG A 120 3.73 21.21 15.24
N VAL A 121 3.42 20.15 15.95
CA VAL A 121 4.33 19.49 16.90
C VAL A 121 4.90 18.22 16.28
N ARG A 122 6.22 18.01 16.43
CA ARG A 122 6.88 16.76 16.04
C ARG A 122 6.80 15.77 17.20
N VAL A 123 6.19 14.62 16.96
CA VAL A 123 6.00 13.55 17.95
C VAL A 123 6.70 12.28 17.46
N ARG A 124 7.32 11.54 18.38
CA ARG A 124 7.93 10.24 18.05
C ARG A 124 6.82 9.29 17.63
N THR A 125 7.00 8.58 16.53
CA THR A 125 6.11 7.46 16.21
C THR A 125 6.44 6.35 17.20
N ASP A 126 5.44 5.68 17.77
CA ASP A 126 5.63 4.52 18.65
C ASP A 126 6.27 3.40 17.82
N ALA A 127 7.59 3.45 17.70
CA ALA A 127 8.40 2.46 17.03
C ALA A 127 8.95 1.54 18.11
N TRP A 128 8.89 0.23 17.84
CA TRP A 128 9.57 -0.79 18.62
C TRP A 128 11.04 -0.38 18.77
N ASP A 129 11.42 0.05 19.97
CA ASP A 129 12.79 0.43 20.28
C ASP A 129 13.61 -0.86 20.39
N GLU A 130 14.44 -1.15 19.38
CA GLU A 130 15.49 -2.19 19.44
C GLU A 130 16.59 -1.85 20.46
N ASP A 131 16.54 -0.69 21.11
CA ASP A 131 17.52 -0.26 22.12
C ASP A 131 17.36 -0.97 23.50
N ASN A 132 16.62 -2.09 23.57
CA ASN A 132 16.43 -2.91 24.79
C ASN A 132 16.72 -4.41 24.54
N ALA A 133 17.87 -4.74 23.95
CA ALA A 133 18.46 -6.07 24.01
C ALA A 133 19.98 -5.99 24.12
#